data_AF-A0AAV4J0L0-F1
#
_entry.id   AF-A0AAV4J0L0-F1
#
_cell.length_a   1.000
_cell.length_b   1.000
_cell.length_c   1.000
_cell.angle_alpha   90.00
_cell.angle_beta   90.00
_cell.angle_gamma   90.00
#
_symmetry.space_group_name_H-M   'P 1'
#
loop_
_entity.id
_entity.type
_entity.pdbx_description
1 polymer ?
#
loop_
_entity_poly.entity_id
_entity_poly.type
_entity_poly.pdbx_seq_one_letter_code
_entity_poly.pdbx_strand_id
1 'polypeptide(L)'
;MCTTVIVEGGKYLPWLTKRFLENGGKIIQRSVQAFDELCDDYDLVLNCAGLGAGRLASDPKVQPIRGHIVRVSAPWLKYFVHSDDTHYILPQ
;
A
#
# COMPACT_ATOMS: atom_id res chain seq x y z
N MET A 1 23.77 15.70 -0.09
CA MET A 1 22.45 15.91 -0.71
C MET A 1 22.06 14.61 -1.37
N CYS A 2 20.91 14.03 -1.03
CA CYS A 2 20.43 12.76 -1.62
C CYS A 2 19.35 13.09 -2.66
N THR A 3 19.42 12.46 -3.83
CA THR A 3 18.39 12.56 -4.87
C THR A 3 17.66 11.23 -4.96
N THR A 4 16.33 11.27 -4.91
CA THR A 4 15.47 10.08 -4.94
C THR A 4 14.18 10.35 -5.72
N VAL A 5 13.34 9.33 -5.86
CA VAL A 5 12.06 9.37 -6.58
C VAL A 5 10.90 9.23 -5.61
N ILE A 6 9.83 9.98 -5.83
CA ILE A 6 8.56 9.85 -5.12
C ILE A 6 7.52 9.26 -6.06
N VAL A 7 6.73 8.33 -5.56
CA VAL A 7 5.62 7.72 -6.29
C VAL A 7 4.31 8.14 -5.64
N GLU A 8 3.41 8.74 -6.41
CA GLU A 8 2.07 9.09 -5.94
C GLU A 8 1.15 7.88 -6.05
N GLY A 9 0.80 7.27 -4.91
CA GLY A 9 -0.02 6.05 -4.87
C GLY A 9 -1.35 6.18 -5.62
N GLY A 10 -1.99 7.35 -5.55
CA GLY A 10 -3.25 7.63 -6.26
C GLY A 10 -3.16 7.55 -7.79
N LYS A 11 -1.97 7.73 -8.37
CA LYS A 11 -1.72 7.58 -9.82
C LYS A 11 -1.07 6.24 -10.15
N TYR A 12 -0.16 5.79 -9.30
CA TYR A 12 0.62 4.59 -9.53
C TYR A 12 -0.20 3.31 -9.40
N LEU A 13 -1.10 3.22 -8.41
CA LEU A 13 -1.97 2.06 -8.25
C LEU A 13 -2.92 1.86 -9.45
N PRO A 14 -3.63 2.89 -9.97
CA PRO A 14 -4.40 2.72 -11.20
C PRO A 14 -3.58 2.24 -12.39
N TRP A 15 -2.34 2.74 -12.55
CA TRP A 15 -1.45 2.28 -13.61
C TRP A 15 -1.04 0.81 -13.45
N LEU A 16 -0.69 0.38 -12.22
CA LEU A 16 -0.40 -1.02 -11.93
C LEU A 16 -1.61 -1.93 -12.14
N THR A 17 -2.79 -1.49 -11.68
CA THR A 17 -4.06 -2.20 -11.87
C THR A 17 -4.35 -2.41 -13.35
N LYS A 18 -4.19 -1.36 -14.18
CA LYS A 18 -4.36 -1.47 -15.63
C LYS A 18 -3.42 -2.53 -16.21
N ARG A 19 -2.12 -2.46 -15.88
CA ARG A 19 -1.13 -3.44 -16.35
C ARG A 19 -1.45 -4.85 -15.90
N PHE A 20 -1.91 -5.05 -14.67
CA PHE A 20 -2.29 -6.36 -14.16
C PHE A 20 -3.44 -6.96 -14.96
N LEU A 21 -4.48 -6.17 -15.24
CA LEU A 21 -5.63 -6.60 -16.06
C LEU A 21 -5.23 -6.89 -17.51
N GLU A 22 -4.38 -6.05 -18.11
CA GLU A 22 -3.86 -6.25 -19.48
C GLU A 22 -3.03 -7.53 -19.62
N ASN A 23 -2.39 -7.99 -18.54
CA ASN A 23 -1.67 -9.26 -18.50
C ASN A 23 -2.57 -10.46 -18.10
N GLY A 24 -3.89 -10.31 -18.16
CA GLY A 24 -4.85 -11.39 -17.89
C GLY A 24 -5.20 -11.59 -16.41
N GLY A 25 -4.70 -10.72 -15.53
CA GLY A 25 -5.10 -10.71 -14.13
C GLY A 25 -6.60 -10.42 -13.96
N LYS A 26 -7.20 -10.97 -12.91
CA LYS A 26 -8.61 -10.73 -12.57
C LYS A 26 -8.71 -10.12 -11.19
N ILE A 27 -9.60 -9.14 -11.03
CA ILE A 27 -9.87 -8.50 -9.74
C ILE A 27 -11.26 -8.95 -9.29
N ILE A 28 -11.30 -9.60 -8.12
CA ILE A 28 -12.53 -10.08 -7.49
C ILE A 28 -12.67 -9.33 -6.17
N GLN A 29 -13.71 -8.51 -6.04
CA GLN A 29 -14.00 -7.82 -4.80
C GLN A 29 -14.78 -8.74 -3.86
N ARG A 30 -14.08 -9.34 -2.90
CA ARG A 30 -14.67 -10.16 -1.83
C ARG A 30 -13.93 -9.96 -0.51
N SER A 31 -14.62 -10.28 0.59
CA SER A 31 -14.01 -10.35 1.91
C SER A 31 -13.72 -11.81 2.24
N VAL A 32 -12.48 -12.13 2.58
CA VAL A 32 -12.05 -13.47 2.98
C VAL A 32 -11.92 -13.48 4.50
N GLN A 33 -12.53 -14.46 5.18
CA GLN A 33 -12.44 -14.60 6.65
C GLN A 33 -11.40 -15.64 7.07
N ALA A 34 -11.15 -16.66 6.24
CA ALA A 34 -10.13 -17.68 6.44
C ALA A 34 -9.48 -18.12 5.12
N PHE A 35 -8.22 -18.60 5.17
CA PHE A 35 -7.54 -19.11 3.97
C PHE A 35 -8.19 -20.36 3.39
N ASP A 36 -8.87 -21.15 4.22
CA ASP A 36 -9.58 -22.36 3.80
C ASP A 36 -10.66 -22.08 2.74
N GLU A 37 -11.22 -20.86 2.71
CA GLU A 37 -12.16 -20.41 1.67
C GLU A 37 -11.54 -20.33 0.27
N LEU A 38 -10.21 -20.41 0.17
CA LEU A 38 -9.44 -20.26 -1.07
C LEU A 38 -8.81 -21.57 -1.53
N CYS A 39 -8.75 -22.59 -0.67
CA CYS A 39 -8.00 -23.81 -0.92
C CYS A 39 -8.54 -24.64 -2.09
N ASP A 40 -9.85 -24.60 -2.33
CA ASP A 40 -10.47 -25.31 -3.46
C ASP A 40 -10.28 -24.60 -4.80
N ASP A 41 -10.05 -23.28 -4.77
CA ASP A 41 -9.98 -22.42 -5.95
C ASP A 41 -8.54 -22.15 -6.42
N TYR A 42 -7.54 -22.24 -5.53
CA TYR A 42 -6.17 -21.80 -5.78
C TYR A 42 -5.11 -22.73 -5.16
N ASP A 43 -4.09 -23.08 -5.95
CA ASP A 43 -2.94 -23.88 -5.48
C ASP A 43 -1.98 -23.09 -4.58
N LEU A 44 -1.94 -21.76 -4.73
CA LEU A 44 -1.04 -20.86 -4.01
C LEU A 44 -1.73 -19.55 -3.69
N VAL A 45 -1.63 -19.14 -2.41
CA VAL A 45 -2.15 -17.86 -1.92
C VAL A 45 -1.00 -16.98 -1.44
N LEU A 46 -0.91 -15.77 -1.99
CA LEU A 46 0.00 -14.73 -1.52
C LEU A 46 -0.75 -13.79 -0.57
N ASN A 47 -0.39 -13.81 0.71
CA ASN A 47 -1.02 -12.95 1.72
C ASN A 47 -0.48 -11.51 1.65
N CYS A 48 -1.24 -10.61 1.01
CA CYS A 48 -0.98 -9.18 0.92
C CYS A 48 -2.04 -8.33 1.66
N ALA A 49 -2.67 -8.86 2.72
CA ALA A 49 -3.84 -8.26 3.36
C ALA A 49 -3.55 -7.06 4.29
N GLY A 50 -2.30 -6.63 4.43
CA GLY A 50 -1.90 -5.55 5.33
C GLY A 50 -2.34 -5.83 6.77
N LEU A 51 -3.04 -4.89 7.41
CA LEU A 51 -3.58 -5.06 8.78
C LEU A 51 -4.56 -6.24 8.90
N GLY A 52 -5.23 -6.63 7.81
CA GLY A 52 -6.12 -7.79 7.79
C GLY A 52 -5.38 -9.11 8.06
N ALA A 53 -4.08 -9.17 7.79
CA ALA A 53 -3.26 -10.36 8.04
C ALA A 53 -3.22 -10.75 9.52
N GLY A 54 -3.33 -9.79 10.45
CA GLY A 54 -3.36 -10.09 11.89
C GLY A 54 -4.50 -11.03 12.28
N ARG A 55 -5.67 -10.86 11.63
CA ARG A 55 -6.81 -11.77 11.79
C ARG A 55 -6.67 -13.03 10.93
N LEU A 56 -6.35 -12.88 9.64
CA LEU A 56 -6.30 -14.01 8.69
C LEU A 56 -5.23 -15.05 9.03
N ALA A 57 -4.06 -14.62 9.49
CA ALA A 57 -2.93 -15.48 9.83
C ALA A 57 -2.76 -15.66 11.35
N SER A 58 -3.69 -15.15 12.17
CA SER A 58 -3.58 -15.11 13.63
C SER A 58 -2.24 -14.53 14.10
N ASP A 59 -1.74 -13.49 13.43
CA ASP A 59 -0.43 -12.89 13.71
C ASP A 59 -0.56 -11.70 14.69
N PRO A 60 -0.21 -11.87 15.97
CA PRO A 60 -0.32 -10.81 16.97
C PRO A 60 0.71 -9.68 16.75
N LYS A 61 1.72 -9.88 15.91
CA LYS A 61 2.73 -8.85 15.62
C LYS A 61 2.21 -7.78 14.67
N VAL A 62 1.11 -8.05 13.97
CA VAL A 62 0.47 -7.06 13.10
C VAL A 62 -0.25 -6.03 13.98
N GLN A 63 0.35 -4.85 14.08
CA GLN A 63 -0.17 -3.73 14.87
C GLN A 63 -0.28 -2.47 13.98
N PRO A 64 -1.36 -1.70 14.08
CA PRO A 64 -1.50 -0.47 13.30
C PRO A 64 -0.62 0.64 13.86
N ILE A 65 0.07 1.36 12.97
CA ILE A 65 0.76 2.61 13.30
C ILE A 65 0.01 3.75 12.62
N ARG A 66 -0.45 4.71 13.41
CA ARG A 66 -1.21 5.87 12.92
C ARG A 66 -0.26 6.95 12.43
N GLY A 67 -0.36 7.30 11.15
CA GLY A 67 0.30 8.48 10.57
C GLY A 67 -0.68 9.65 10.42
N HIS A 68 -0.22 10.87 10.68
CA HIS A 68 -0.96 12.10 10.39
C HIS A 68 -0.27 12.86 9.27
N ILE A 69 -1.06 13.35 8.30
CA ILE A 69 -0.54 14.07 7.14
C ILE A 69 -1.40 15.32 6.94
N VAL A 70 -0.75 16.45 6.69
CA VAL A 70 -1.39 17.70 6.26
C VAL A 70 -1.02 17.96 4.80
N ARG A 71 -2.02 18.19 3.95
CA ARG A 71 -1.80 18.57 2.54
C ARG A 71 -1.82 20.08 2.42
N VAL A 72 -0.78 20.64 1.81
CA VAL A 72 -0.59 22.09 1.65
C VAL A 72 -0.30 22.40 0.19
N SER A 73 -0.88 23.48 -0.34
CA SER A 73 -0.49 24.01 -1.66
C SER A 73 0.77 24.85 -1.52
N ALA A 74 1.92 24.30 -1.92
CA ALA A 74 3.21 24.99 -1.89
C ALA A 74 4.01 24.72 -3.18
N PRO A 75 3.62 25.30 -4.33
CA PRO A 75 4.23 24.97 -5.64
C PRO A 75 5.73 25.30 -5.73
N TRP A 76 6.23 26.18 -4.87
CA TRP A 76 7.63 26.57 -4.78
C TRP A 76 8.53 25.53 -4.10
N LEU A 77 7.97 24.58 -3.34
CA LEU A 77 8.76 23.56 -2.66
C LEU A 77 9.19 22.48 -3.65
N LYS A 78 10.50 22.34 -3.87
CA LYS A 78 11.08 21.36 -4.81
C LYS A 78 11.90 20.25 -4.15
N TYR A 79 12.27 20.43 -2.89
CA TYR A 79 13.11 19.49 -2.15
C TYR A 79 12.32 18.87 -1.01
N PHE A 80 12.58 17.59 -0.74
CA PHE A 80 12.05 16.94 0.45
C PHE A 80 12.83 17.39 1.68
N VAL A 81 12.17 17.38 2.82
CA VAL A 81 12.78 17.61 4.13
C VAL A 81 12.51 16.40 5.00
N HIS A 82 13.53 15.93 5.70
CA HIS A 82 13.41 14.90 6.72
C HIS A 82 14.20 15.41 7.93
N SER A 83 13.49 15.75 9.00
CA SER A 83 14.10 16.37 10.19
C SER A 83 14.44 15.35 11.27
N ASP A 84 13.58 14.33 11.42
CA ASP A 84 13.68 13.23 12.37
C ASP A 84 12.73 12.09 11.92
N ASP A 85 12.56 11.05 12.74
CA ASP A 85 11.71 9.87 12.43
C ASP A 85 10.20 10.18 12.35
N THR A 86 9.77 11.38 12.74
CA THR A 86 8.36 11.77 12.88
C THR A 86 7.93 12.91 11.95
N HIS A 87 8.88 13.71 11.44
CA HIS A 87 8.62 14.88 10.62
C HIS A 87 9.27 14.77 9.24
N TYR A 88 8.42 14.78 8.22
CA TYR A 88 8.84 14.83 6.83
C TYR A 88 7.98 15.77 6.02
N ILE A 89 8.58 16.38 4.99
CA ILE A 89 7.89 17.17 3.97
C ILE A 89 8.22 16.55 2.63
N LEU A 90 7.18 16.08 1.94
CA LEU A 90 7.29 15.52 0.60
C LEU A 90 6.62 16.50 -0.39
N PRO A 91 7.34 17.02 -1.39
CA PRO A 91 6.71 17.79 -2.46
C PRO A 91 5.77 16.88 -3.27
N GLN A 92 4.61 17.42 -3.68
CA GLN A 92 3.62 16.75 -4.54
C GLN A 92 3.53 17.44 -5.91
#